data_AF-A0A2S6ACR6-F1
#
_entry.id   AF-A0A2S6ACR6-F1
#
_cell.length_a   1.000
_cell.length_b   1.000
_cell.length_c   1.000
_cell.angle_alpha   90.00
_cell.angle_beta   90.00
_cell.angle_gamma   90.00
#
_symmetry.space_group_name_H-M   'P 1'
#
loop_
_entity.id
_entity.type
_entity.pdbx_description
1 polymer ?
#
loop_
_entity_poly.entity_id
_entity_poly.type
_entity_poly.pdbx_seq_one_letter_code
_entity_poly.pdbx_strand_id
1 'polypeptide(L)'
;MSAYIDLDQCAADALELCALVRQRDPKRMYSHLAIQCYRDPERMAQIMMALAAFVDPETSTTGALRRILDAAVAGRRQGAPRVVMSR
;
A
#
# COMPACT_ATOMS: atom_id res chain seq x y z
N MET A 1 14.34 15.29 -15.28
CA MET A 1 13.90 14.75 -16.58
C MET A 1 13.16 13.46 -16.27
N SER A 2 11.82 13.51 -16.20
CA SER A 2 11.00 12.34 -15.88
C SER A 2 11.06 11.39 -17.08
N ALA A 3 11.83 10.31 -16.93
CA ALA A 3 11.95 9.29 -17.95
C ALA A 3 10.58 8.61 -18.11
N TYR A 4 10.06 8.69 -19.33
CA TYR A 4 8.90 8.00 -19.88
C TYR A 4 8.40 6.82 -19.01
N ILE A 5 7.28 7.01 -18.31
CA ILE A 5 6.52 5.86 -17.80
C ILE A 5 5.83 5.30 -19.03
N ASP A 6 6.31 4.16 -19.50
CA ASP A 6 5.48 3.31 -20.34
C ASP A 6 4.27 2.88 -19.48
N LEU A 7 3.12 3.49 -19.78
CA LEU A 7 1.89 3.28 -19.01
C LEU A 7 1.41 1.83 -19.13
N ASP A 8 1.67 1.17 -20.26
CA ASP A 8 1.32 -0.23 -20.47
C ASP A 8 2.18 -1.13 -19.59
N GLN A 9 3.49 -0.84 -19.50
CA GLN A 9 4.36 -1.56 -18.57
C GLN A 9 3.98 -1.31 -17.11
N CYS A 10 3.65 -0.08 -16.74
CA CYS A 10 3.20 0.25 -15.38
C CYS A 10 1.90 -0.49 -15.02
N ALA A 11 0.96 -0.58 -15.95
CA ALA A 11 -0.27 -1.35 -15.80
C ALA A 11 0.00 -2.86 -15.67
N ALA A 12 0.93 -3.40 -16.48
CA ALA A 12 1.34 -4.80 -16.39
C ALA A 12 1.96 -5.13 -15.03
N ASP A 13 2.91 -4.30 -14.57
CA ASP A 13 3.56 -4.45 -13.27
C ASP A 13 2.56 -4.36 -12.10
N ALA A 14 1.59 -3.45 -12.20
CA ALA A 14 0.50 -3.31 -11.25
C ALA A 14 -0.37 -4.58 -11.18
N LEU A 15 -0.76 -5.13 -12.32
CA LEU A 15 -1.57 -6.36 -12.38
C LEU A 15 -0.79 -7.57 -11.82
N GLU A 16 0.50 -7.69 -12.14
CA GLU A 16 1.36 -8.73 -11.58
C GLU A 16 1.43 -8.60 -10.06
N LEU A 17 1.64 -7.38 -9.54
CA LEU A 17 1.68 -7.14 -8.10
C LEU A 17 0.36 -7.56 -7.42
N CYS A 18 -0.78 -7.23 -8.02
CA CYS A 18 -2.10 -7.66 -7.54
C CYS A 18 -2.24 -9.19 -7.49
N ALA A 19 -1.77 -9.89 -8.53
CA ALA A 19 -1.79 -11.36 -8.56
C ALA A 19 -0.90 -11.96 -7.46
N LEU A 20 0.28 -11.37 -7.23
CA LEU A 20 1.20 -11.81 -6.19
C LEU A 20 0.63 -11.60 -4.78
N VAL A 21 -0.09 -10.49 -4.53
CA VAL A 21 -0.70 -10.21 -3.23
C VAL A 21 -1.74 -11.28 -2.86
N ARG A 22 -2.46 -11.82 -3.85
CA ARG A 22 -3.42 -12.91 -3.63
C ARG A 22 -2.74 -14.25 -3.32
N GLN A 23 -1.55 -14.50 -3.85
CA GLN A 23 -0.91 -15.83 -3.84
C GLN A 23 0.18 -15.99 -2.77
N ARG A 24 0.77 -14.90 -2.27
CA ARG A 24 1.88 -14.96 -1.32
C ARG A 24 1.43 -14.76 0.12
N ASP A 25 2.21 -15.34 1.04
CA ASP A 25 2.11 -15.06 2.48
C ASP A 25 2.21 -13.53 2.75
N PRO A 26 1.32 -12.95 3.58
CA PRO A 26 1.27 -11.52 3.83
C PRO A 26 2.58 -10.92 4.37
N LYS A 27 3.32 -11.64 5.22
CA LYS A 27 4.60 -11.14 5.77
C LYS A 27 5.67 -11.09 4.69
N ARG A 28 5.75 -12.15 3.86
CA ARG A 28 6.65 -12.17 2.71
C ARG A 28 6.32 -11.08 1.69
N MET A 29 5.04 -10.83 1.46
CA MET A 29 4.60 -9.74 0.57
C MET A 29 5.00 -8.37 1.12
N TYR A 30 4.77 -8.13 2.42
CA TYR A 30 5.18 -6.88 3.06
C TYR A 30 6.69 -6.62 2.92
N SER A 31 7.53 -7.61 3.25
CA SER A 31 8.98 -7.45 3.12
C SER A 31 9.41 -7.18 1.69
N HIS A 32 8.80 -7.86 0.71
CA HIS A 32 9.08 -7.62 -0.70
C HIS A 32 8.74 -6.18 -1.12
N LEU A 33 7.52 -5.72 -0.79
CA LEU A 33 7.06 -4.38 -1.10
C LEU A 33 7.92 -3.30 -0.42
N ALA A 34 8.26 -3.48 0.86
CA ALA A 34 9.09 -2.54 1.60
C ALA A 34 10.48 -2.39 0.95
N ILE A 35 11.08 -3.49 0.50
CA ILE A 35 12.37 -3.47 -0.22
C ILE A 35 12.24 -2.72 -1.55
N GLN A 36 11.17 -2.96 -2.31
CA GLN A 36 10.96 -2.28 -3.60
C GLN A 36 10.74 -0.77 -3.41
N CYS A 37 9.93 -0.37 -2.43
CA CYS A 37 9.71 1.05 -2.11
C CYS A 37 10.99 1.75 -1.65
N TYR A 38 11.91 1.04 -0.98
CA TYR A 38 13.20 1.59 -0.59
C TYR A 38 14.15 1.74 -1.78
N ARG A 39 14.15 0.77 -2.70
CA ARG A 39 15.08 0.74 -3.85
C ARG A 39 14.67 1.69 -4.98
N ASP A 40 13.39 1.75 -5.29
CA ASP A 40 12.85 2.53 -6.40
C ASP A 40 11.48 3.15 -6.01
N PRO A 41 11.49 4.22 -5.21
CA PRO A 41 10.27 4.82 -4.69
C PRO A 41 9.40 5.45 -5.79
N GLU A 42 10.02 5.98 -6.85
CA GLU A 42 9.30 6.69 -7.92
C GLU A 42 8.50 5.70 -8.78
N ARG A 43 9.11 4.58 -9.20
CA ARG A 43 8.40 3.50 -9.90
C ARG A 43 7.31 2.89 -9.03
N MET A 44 7.59 2.64 -7.75
CA MET A 44 6.61 2.07 -6.84
C MET A 44 5.40 2.99 -6.61
N ALA A 45 5.62 4.32 -6.55
CA ALA A 45 4.51 5.28 -6.49
C ALA A 45 3.62 5.19 -7.74
N GLN A 46 4.21 5.07 -8.93
CA GLN A 46 3.47 4.95 -10.17
C GLN A 46 2.65 3.65 -10.24
N ILE A 47 3.24 2.52 -9.85
CA ILE A 47 2.54 1.23 -9.77
C ILE A 47 1.37 1.30 -8.78
N MET A 48 1.57 1.92 -7.61
CA MET A 48 0.51 2.11 -6.62
C MET A 48 -0.61 3.03 -7.13
N MET A 49 -0.27 4.09 -7.85
CA MET A 49 -1.26 4.98 -8.48
C MET A 49 -2.02 4.28 -9.61
N ALA A 50 -1.34 3.46 -10.42
CA ALA A 50 -1.98 2.66 -11.45
C ALA A 50 -2.96 1.65 -10.84
N LEU A 51 -2.58 0.96 -9.76
CA LEU A 51 -3.50 0.10 -9.00
C LEU A 51 -4.71 0.85 -8.47
N ALA A 52 -4.50 2.05 -7.92
CA ALA A 52 -5.59 2.88 -7.40
C ALA A 52 -6.57 3.32 -8.49
N ALA A 53 -6.14 3.46 -9.75
CA ALA A 53 -7.04 3.77 -10.86
C ALA A 53 -8.06 2.64 -11.14
N PHE A 54 -7.72 1.39 -10.83
CA PHE A 54 -8.61 0.23 -10.97
C PHE A 54 -9.42 -0.09 -9.71
N VAL A 55 -9.16 0.62 -8.61
CA VAL A 55 -9.79 0.43 -7.31
C VAL A 55 -10.41 1.77 -6.91
N ASP A 56 -11.68 1.98 -7.26
CA ASP A 56 -12.44 3.09 -6.70
C ASP A 56 -12.49 2.95 -5.17
N PRO A 57 -11.84 3.82 -4.39
CA PRO A 57 -11.79 3.68 -2.94
C PRO A 57 -13.16 3.79 -2.28
N GLU A 58 -14.12 4.46 -2.93
CA GLU A 58 -15.49 4.68 -2.44
C GLU A 58 -16.38 3.44 -2.66
N THR A 59 -16.13 2.64 -3.70
CA THR A 59 -16.96 1.45 -4.02
C THR A 59 -16.23 0.09 -3.90
N SER A 60 -14.92 0.05 -4.09
CA SER A 60 -14.11 -1.18 -4.18
C SER A 60 -13.71 -1.73 -2.81
N THR A 61 -13.78 -0.89 -1.77
CA THR A 61 -13.59 -1.33 -0.40
C THR A 61 -14.92 -1.86 0.11
N THR A 62 -15.20 -3.14 -0.12
CA THR A 62 -16.25 -3.84 0.65
C THR A 62 -15.99 -3.49 2.12
N GLY A 63 -16.97 -2.89 2.81
CA GLY A 63 -16.75 -2.13 4.06
C GLY A 63 -16.03 -2.88 5.19
N ALA A 64 -15.78 -4.19 5.04
CA ALA A 64 -14.89 -4.98 5.88
C ALA A 64 -13.43 -4.49 5.85
N LEU A 65 -12.84 -4.20 4.68
CA LEU A 65 -11.42 -3.80 4.62
C LEU A 65 -11.21 -2.40 5.22
N ARG A 66 -12.15 -1.47 4.98
CA ARG A 66 -12.20 -0.15 5.62
C ARG A 66 -12.31 -0.27 7.14
N ARG A 67 -13.23 -1.11 7.63
CA ARG A 67 -13.38 -1.39 9.07
C ARG A 67 -12.12 -1.95 9.72
N ILE A 68 -11.42 -2.87 9.04
CA ILE A 68 -10.16 -3.44 9.53
C ILE A 68 -9.07 -2.36 9.58
N LEU A 69 -8.97 -1.52 8.55
CA LEU A 69 -8.00 -0.42 8.50
C LEU A 69 -8.25 0.59 9.62
N ASP A 70 -9.51 1.02 9.80
CA ASP A 70 -9.90 1.97 10.83
C ASP A 70 -9.59 1.43 12.24
N ALA A 71 -9.86 0.13 12.49
CA ALA A 71 -9.49 -0.51 13.75
C ALA A 71 -7.97 -0.55 13.98
N ALA A 72 -7.19 -0.86 12.95
CA ALA A 72 -5.72 -0.88 13.05
C ALA A 72 -5.11 0.51 13.26
N VAL A 73 -5.70 1.56 12.68
CA VAL A 73 -5.29 2.96 12.88
C VAL A 73 -5.72 3.46 14.26
N ALA A 74 -6.93 3.13 14.71
CA ALA A 74 -7.42 3.45 16.05
C ALA A 74 -6.58 2.79 17.14
N GLY A 75 -6.22 1.52 16.98
CA GLY A 75 -5.32 0.80 17.91
C GLY A 75 -3.93 1.42 17.97
N ARG A 76 -3.39 1.94 16.85
CA ARG A 76 -2.11 2.65 16.84
C ARG A 76 -2.15 4.01 17.56
N ARG A 77 -3.28 4.72 17.55
CA ARG A 77 -3.46 5.95 18.32
C ARG A 77 -3.50 5.72 19.83
N GLN A 78 -3.97 4.55 20.26
CA GLN A 78 -4.05 4.18 21.68
C GLN A 78 -2.71 3.68 22.24
N GLY A 79 -1.80 3.22 21.39
CA GLY A 79 -0.44 2.79 21.77
C GLY A 79 0.63 3.87 21.77
N ALA A 80 0.29 5.12 21.40
CA ALA A 80 1.25 6.23 21.51
C ALA A 80 1.55 6.50 23.01
N PRO A 81 2.81 6.48 23.46
CA PRO A 81 3.13 6.68 24.86
C PRO A 81 2.66 8.08 25.28
N ARG A 82 1.74 8.09 26.25
CA ARG A 82 1.37 9.29 26.99
C ARG A 82 2.66 9.79 27.66
N VAL A 83 3.30 10.81 27.10
CA VAL A 83 4.39 11.51 27.77
C VAL A 83 3.79 12.18 29.00
N VAL A 84 3.85 11.49 30.13
CA VAL A 84 3.51 12.07 31.43
C VAL A 84 4.66 12.99 31.79
N MET A 85 4.51 14.28 31.49
CA MET A 85 5.34 15.31 32.10
C MET A 85 4.93 15.45 33.58
N SER A 86 5.67 14.76 34.44
CA SER A 86 5.67 15.02 35.88
C SER A 86 6.26 16.41 36.11
N ARG A 87 5.54 17.28 36.81
CA ARG A 87 6.06 18.52 37.42
C ARG A 87 6.46 18.22 38.85
#